data_AF-A0A0Q0HZS8-F1
#
_entry.id   AF-A0A0Q0HZS8-F1
#
_cell.length_a   1.000
_cell.length_b   1.000
_cell.length_c   1.000
_cell.angle_alpha   90.00
_cell.angle_beta   90.00
_cell.angle_gamma   90.00
#
_symmetry.space_group_name_H-M   'P 1'
#
loop_
_entity.id
_entity.type
_entity.pdbx_description
1 polymer ?
#
loop_
_entity_poly.entity_id
_entity_poly.type
_entity_poly.pdbx_seq_one_letter_code
_entity_poly.pdbx_strand_id
1 'polypeptide(L)'
;MTKKRLQGCSVNHMMKSHKLASSNDNQANKGCEYSKMLRQSFKAKCLCALAMVFSIVLSSSAFLVTTSQLSYILLINIALLIHARFYKARLSPLLKLFAIQLVITVGLYVLFYGSDKVIEALIVVLRIMLVMLPSWWLASTQTSHHMSQVLCFILPSKWAFVITTSIKLLPYITQEVRDIYHIQCLRGARITPKQLINPLNWVELIRCVLFPLLIQLLSLSKHIAKSAQQRHFDRQRHHSHWPFI
;
A
#
# COMPACT_ATOMS: atom_id res chain seq x y z
N MET A 1 54.73 23.67 49.38
CA MET A 1 54.25 22.47 48.63
C MET A 1 52.85 22.71 48.03
N THR A 2 52.67 23.85 47.35
CA THR A 2 51.34 24.44 47.03
C THR A 2 51.25 24.78 45.54
N LYS A 3 51.45 23.78 44.67
CA LYS A 3 51.35 23.99 43.20
C LYS A 3 50.68 22.86 42.41
N LYS A 4 50.20 21.79 43.05
CA LYS A 4 49.57 20.64 42.35
C LYS A 4 48.03 20.57 42.38
N ARG A 5 47.33 21.43 43.13
CA ARG A 5 45.84 21.38 43.21
C ARG A 5 45.09 22.27 42.21
N LEU A 6 45.73 23.26 41.58
CA LEU A 6 45.04 24.16 40.64
C LEU A 6 44.97 23.61 39.20
N GLN A 7 45.78 22.61 38.85
CA GLN A 7 45.78 22.03 37.50
C GLN A 7 44.66 21.00 37.27
N GLY A 8 44.11 20.39 38.33
CA GLY A 8 43.03 19.40 38.23
C GLY A 8 41.63 19.98 37.97
N CYS A 9 41.39 21.25 38.34
CA CYS A 9 40.07 21.89 38.15
C CYS A 9 39.89 22.41 36.71
N SER A 10 40.98 22.89 36.08
CA SER A 10 40.95 23.39 34.70
C SER A 10 40.71 22.29 33.66
N VAL A 11 41.24 21.08 33.89
CA VAL A 11 41.09 19.95 32.95
C VAL A 11 39.66 19.38 32.98
N ASN A 12 39.05 19.28 34.17
CA ASN A 12 37.66 18.80 34.30
C ASN A 12 36.64 19.78 33.70
N HIS A 13 36.91 21.08 33.73
CA HIS A 13 36.04 22.08 33.09
C HIS A 13 36.16 22.06 31.55
N MET A 14 37.36 21.85 31.01
CA MET A 14 37.57 21.71 29.56
C MET A 14 36.94 20.41 29.00
N MET A 15 37.06 19.30 29.72
CA MET A 15 36.53 18.01 29.30
C MET A 15 34.99 17.96 29.34
N LYS A 16 34.36 18.72 30.24
CA LYS A 16 32.90 18.88 30.32
C LYS A 16 32.35 19.75 29.19
N SER A 17 33.04 20.84 28.83
CA SER A 17 32.69 21.69 27.68
C SER A 17 32.77 20.94 26.35
N HIS A 18 33.79 20.09 26.16
CA HIS A 18 33.94 19.28 24.94
C HIS A 18 32.82 18.22 24.79
N LYS A 19 32.34 17.66 25.91
CA LYS A 19 31.24 16.68 25.93
C LYS A 19 29.86 17.33 25.68
N LEU A 20 29.65 18.55 26.16
CA LEU A 20 28.45 19.35 25.89
C LEU A 20 28.40 19.83 24.42
N ALA A 21 29.52 20.25 23.85
CA ALA A 21 29.61 20.62 22.43
C ALA A 21 29.34 19.42 21.51
N SER A 22 29.96 18.26 21.77
CA SER A 22 29.75 17.03 21.00
C SER A 22 28.31 16.47 21.12
N SER A 23 27.62 16.71 22.24
CA SER A 23 26.21 16.35 22.42
C SER A 23 25.27 17.27 21.64
N ASN A 24 25.56 18.58 21.59
CA ASN A 24 24.79 19.55 20.82
C ASN A 24 24.93 19.33 19.31
N ASP A 25 26.14 19.03 18.83
CA ASP A 25 26.40 18.74 17.41
C ASP A 25 25.68 17.46 16.95
N ASN A 26 25.63 16.43 17.80
CA ASN A 26 24.86 15.22 17.53
C ASN A 26 23.35 15.45 17.51
N GLN A 27 22.83 16.37 18.33
CA GLN A 27 21.41 16.69 18.38
C GLN A 27 20.99 17.56 17.17
N ALA A 28 21.87 18.48 16.73
CA ALA A 28 21.68 19.27 15.52
C ALA A 28 21.78 18.43 14.23
N ASN A 29 22.73 17.49 14.16
CA ASN A 29 22.88 16.58 13.03
C ASN A 29 21.67 15.64 12.88
N LYS A 30 21.18 15.10 14.01
CA LYS A 30 19.93 14.31 14.04
C LYS A 30 18.73 15.14 13.55
N GLY A 31 18.58 16.38 14.02
CA GLY A 31 17.51 17.28 13.55
C GLY A 31 17.53 17.53 12.04
N CYS A 32 18.73 17.71 11.47
CA CYS A 32 18.92 17.87 10.02
C CYS A 32 18.54 16.61 9.23
N GLU A 33 18.96 15.42 9.68
CA GLU A 33 18.55 14.13 9.10
C GLU A 33 17.03 13.93 9.13
N TYR A 34 16.37 14.22 10.26
CA TYR A 34 14.91 14.11 10.37
C TYR A 34 14.19 15.03 9.38
N SER A 35 14.67 16.28 9.21
CA SER A 35 14.07 17.24 8.27
C SER A 35 14.16 16.78 6.80
N LYS A 36 15.27 16.13 6.42
CA LYS A 36 15.48 15.59 5.07
C LYS A 36 14.54 14.39 4.81
N MET A 37 14.44 13.48 5.77
CA MET A 37 13.51 12.34 5.70
C MET A 37 12.04 12.78 5.63
N LEU A 38 11.65 13.80 6.40
CA LEU A 38 10.31 14.39 6.36
C LEU A 38 9.98 14.99 4.99
N ARG A 39 10.91 15.78 4.43
CA ARG A 39 10.73 16.41 3.11
C ARG A 39 10.65 15.37 1.99
N GLN A 40 11.41 14.28 2.08
CA GLN A 40 11.34 13.17 1.12
C GLN A 40 10.02 12.40 1.21
N SER A 41 9.54 12.12 2.42
CA SER A 41 8.24 11.48 2.65
C SER A 41 7.08 12.35 2.14
N PHE A 42 7.13 13.66 2.40
CA PHE A 42 6.11 14.59 1.92
C PHE A 42 6.09 14.69 0.39
N LYS A 43 7.27 14.76 -0.25
CA LYS A 43 7.38 14.71 -1.73
C LYS A 43 6.80 13.43 -2.30
N ALA A 44 7.10 12.28 -1.70
CA ALA A 44 6.54 10.99 -2.13
C ALA A 44 5.00 10.96 -1.99
N LYS A 45 4.46 11.44 -0.86
CA LYS A 45 3.01 11.55 -0.63
C LYS A 45 2.33 12.48 -1.65
N CYS A 46 2.92 13.65 -1.91
CA CYS A 46 2.40 14.60 -2.90
C CYS A 46 2.44 14.01 -4.32
N LEU A 47 3.52 13.31 -4.67
CA LEU A 47 3.67 12.67 -5.97
C LEU A 47 2.69 11.51 -6.14
N CYS A 48 2.40 10.75 -5.08
CA CYS A 48 1.33 9.74 -5.07
C CYS A 48 -0.05 10.35 -5.27
N ALA A 49 -0.36 11.44 -4.56
CA ALA A 49 -1.64 12.13 -4.68
C ALA A 49 -1.84 12.69 -6.09
N LEU A 50 -0.82 13.32 -6.67
CA LEU A 50 -0.86 13.82 -8.04
C LEU A 50 -1.02 12.67 -9.03
N ALA A 51 -0.28 11.57 -8.86
CA ALA A 51 -0.43 10.36 -9.68
C ALA A 51 -1.84 9.76 -9.59
N MET A 52 -2.45 9.73 -8.41
CA MET A 52 -3.83 9.27 -8.22
C MET A 52 -4.83 10.15 -8.96
N VAL A 53 -4.74 11.47 -8.79
CA VAL A 53 -5.61 12.42 -9.49
C VAL A 53 -5.42 12.30 -11.00
N PHE A 54 -4.17 12.21 -11.47
CA PHE A 54 -3.86 12.04 -12.88
C PHE A 54 -4.45 10.75 -13.44
N SER A 55 -4.33 9.62 -12.74
CA SER A 55 -4.95 8.36 -13.16
C SER A 55 -6.48 8.44 -13.20
N ILE A 56 -7.11 9.06 -12.21
CA ILE A 56 -8.58 9.24 -12.17
C ILE A 56 -9.05 10.12 -13.32
N VAL A 57 -8.35 11.23 -13.59
CA VAL A 57 -8.65 12.13 -14.70
C VAL A 57 -8.46 11.41 -16.03
N LEU A 58 -7.38 10.63 -16.20
CA LEU A 58 -7.13 9.89 -17.43
C LEU A 58 -8.21 8.83 -17.68
N SER A 59 -8.59 8.08 -16.63
CA SER A 59 -9.65 7.07 -16.69
C SER A 59 -11.02 7.70 -16.99
N SER A 60 -11.35 8.84 -16.36
CA SER A 60 -12.61 9.56 -16.62
C SER A 60 -12.66 10.14 -18.04
N SER A 61 -11.53 10.67 -18.51
CA SER A 61 -11.40 11.22 -19.87
C SER A 61 -11.54 10.14 -20.94
N ALA A 62 -11.06 8.92 -20.68
CA ALA A 62 -11.19 7.80 -21.63
C ALA A 62 -12.65 7.36 -21.86
N PHE A 63 -13.54 7.57 -20.88
CA PHE A 63 -14.98 7.34 -21.04
C PHE A 63 -15.68 8.43 -21.85
N LEU A 64 -15.27 9.70 -21.69
CA LEU A 64 -15.94 10.86 -22.31
C LEU A 64 -15.49 11.16 -23.75
N VAL A 65 -14.39 10.56 -24.21
CA VAL A 65 -13.75 10.95 -25.48
C VAL A 65 -14.38 10.31 -26.72
N THR A 66 -14.75 11.16 -27.69
CA THR A 66 -15.21 10.80 -29.05
C THR A 66 -14.06 10.31 -29.93
N THR A 67 -14.33 9.48 -30.94
CA THR A 67 -13.37 8.76 -31.81
C THR A 67 -12.19 9.61 -32.33
N SER A 68 -12.37 10.91 -32.54
CA SER A 68 -11.34 11.84 -33.02
C SER A 68 -10.27 12.22 -31.97
N GLN A 69 -10.59 12.16 -30.67
CA GLN A 69 -9.67 12.51 -29.57
C GLN A 69 -8.95 11.28 -28.99
N LEU A 70 -9.21 10.10 -29.54
CA LEU A 70 -8.66 8.82 -29.09
C LEU A 70 -7.13 8.75 -29.28
N SER A 71 -6.61 9.43 -30.30
CA SER A 71 -5.16 9.50 -30.59
C SER A 71 -4.36 10.23 -29.50
N TYR A 72 -4.90 11.32 -28.93
CA TYR A 72 -4.24 12.06 -27.84
C TYR A 72 -4.15 11.23 -26.56
N ILE A 73 -5.23 10.53 -26.19
CA ILE A 73 -5.23 9.64 -25.02
C ILE A 73 -4.27 8.47 -25.24
N LEU A 74 -4.22 7.91 -26.45
CA LEU A 74 -3.29 6.85 -26.80
C LEU A 74 -1.84 7.31 -26.63
N LEU A 75 -1.50 8.52 -27.09
CA LEU A 75 -0.15 9.07 -27.00
C LEU A 75 0.27 9.30 -25.53
N ILE A 76 -0.64 9.82 -24.69
CA ILE A 76 -0.38 9.99 -23.25
C ILE A 76 -0.18 8.63 -22.57
N ASN A 77 -0.96 7.61 -22.92
CA ASN A 77 -0.80 6.25 -22.40
C ASN A 77 0.52 5.59 -22.82
N ILE A 78 1.00 5.85 -24.05
CA ILE A 78 2.32 5.40 -24.50
C ILE A 78 3.42 6.07 -23.66
N ALA A 79 3.30 7.38 -23.38
CA ALA A 79 4.25 8.08 -22.50
C ALA A 79 4.27 7.49 -21.08
N LEU A 80 3.10 7.13 -20.53
CA LEU A 80 2.98 6.42 -19.25
C LEU A 80 3.66 5.04 -19.26
N LEU A 81 3.51 4.27 -20.35
CA LEU A 81 4.17 2.98 -20.51
C LEU A 81 5.70 3.12 -20.56
N ILE A 82 6.20 4.14 -21.28
CA ILE A 82 7.64 4.45 -21.35
C ILE A 82 8.15 4.81 -19.94
N HIS A 83 7.42 5.65 -19.21
CA HIS A 83 7.76 6.02 -17.84
C HIS A 83 7.78 4.80 -16.88
N ALA A 84 6.78 3.93 -16.95
CA ALA A 84 6.76 2.69 -16.15
C ALA A 84 7.90 1.74 -16.52
N ARG A 85 8.25 1.64 -17.81
CA ARG A 85 9.39 0.84 -18.26
C ARG A 85 10.71 1.39 -17.72
N PHE A 86 10.85 2.71 -17.63
CA PHE A 86 12.01 3.37 -17.03
C PHE A 86 12.16 3.03 -15.53
N TYR A 87 11.04 2.90 -14.82
CA TYR A 87 10.97 2.42 -13.43
C TYR A 87 11.08 0.88 -13.27
N LYS A 88 11.47 0.14 -14.34
CA LYS A 88 11.59 -1.32 -14.36
C LYS A 88 10.32 -2.07 -13.94
N ALA A 89 9.14 -1.51 -14.21
CA ALA A 89 7.88 -2.21 -13.95
C ALA A 89 7.75 -3.46 -14.85
N ARG A 90 7.25 -4.57 -14.28
CA ARG A 90 7.02 -5.82 -15.03
C ARG A 90 5.76 -5.69 -15.89
N LEU A 91 5.92 -5.80 -17.21
CA LEU A 91 4.81 -5.74 -18.18
C LEU A 91 4.09 -7.08 -18.40
N SER A 92 4.68 -8.21 -17.98
CA SER A 92 4.08 -9.54 -18.10
C SER A 92 2.65 -9.65 -17.52
N PRO A 93 2.37 -9.18 -16.29
CA PRO A 93 1.00 -9.18 -15.77
C PRO A 93 0.02 -8.32 -16.59
N LEU A 94 0.47 -7.18 -17.14
CA LEU A 94 -0.36 -6.34 -17.99
C LEU A 94 -0.76 -7.06 -19.28
N LEU A 95 0.19 -7.74 -19.94
CA LEU A 95 -0.07 -8.54 -21.14
C LEU A 95 -1.02 -9.71 -20.85
N LYS A 96 -0.86 -10.36 -19.68
CA LYS A 96 -1.75 -11.45 -19.28
C LYS A 96 -3.18 -10.96 -19.04
N LEU A 97 -3.34 -9.82 -18.36
CA LEU A 97 -4.65 -9.19 -18.15
C LEU A 97 -5.27 -8.75 -19.47
N PHE A 98 -4.49 -8.20 -20.39
CA PHE A 98 -4.94 -7.83 -21.73
C PHE A 98 -5.45 -9.04 -22.52
N ALA A 99 -4.69 -10.15 -22.54
CA ALA A 99 -5.10 -11.37 -23.23
C ALA A 99 -6.42 -11.93 -22.66
N ILE A 100 -6.54 -11.99 -21.33
CA ILE A 100 -7.77 -12.45 -20.67
C ILE A 100 -8.95 -11.52 -21.00
N GLN A 101 -8.76 -10.21 -20.89
CA GLN A 101 -9.80 -9.22 -21.19
C GLN A 101 -10.26 -9.30 -22.64
N LEU A 102 -9.33 -9.47 -23.59
CA LEU A 102 -9.62 -9.59 -25.01
C LEU A 102 -10.46 -10.84 -25.28
N VAL A 103 -10.05 -11.99 -24.73
CA VAL A 103 -10.80 -13.25 -24.88
C VAL A 103 -12.21 -13.13 -24.31
N ILE A 104 -12.37 -12.56 -23.10
CA ILE A 104 -13.67 -12.39 -22.47
C ILE A 104 -14.56 -11.46 -23.30
N THR A 105 -14.03 -10.30 -23.71
CA THR A 105 -14.83 -9.27 -24.38
C THR A 105 -15.21 -9.70 -25.80
N VAL A 106 -14.27 -10.23 -26.58
CA VAL A 106 -14.55 -10.73 -27.94
C VAL A 106 -15.46 -11.95 -27.87
N GLY A 107 -15.21 -12.88 -26.94
CA GLY A 107 -16.07 -14.06 -26.75
C GLY A 107 -17.50 -13.68 -26.39
N LEU A 108 -17.70 -12.72 -25.50
CA LEU A 108 -19.02 -12.22 -25.14
C LEU A 108 -19.69 -11.49 -26.32
N TYR A 109 -18.94 -10.70 -27.08
CA TYR A 109 -19.49 -9.94 -28.20
C TYR A 109 -19.93 -10.83 -29.36
N VAL A 110 -19.12 -11.85 -29.70
CA VAL A 110 -19.47 -12.86 -30.71
C VAL A 110 -20.69 -13.66 -30.29
N LEU A 111 -20.82 -13.99 -29.01
CA LEU A 111 -21.97 -14.74 -28.48
C LEU A 111 -23.27 -13.94 -28.56
N PHE A 112 -23.23 -12.62 -28.32
CA PHE A 112 -24.43 -11.78 -28.28
C PHE A 112 -24.83 -11.16 -29.63
N TYR A 113 -23.87 -10.78 -30.48
CA TYR A 113 -24.13 -9.95 -31.67
C TYR A 113 -23.65 -10.58 -32.99
N GLY A 114 -23.01 -11.74 -32.97
CA GLY A 114 -22.49 -12.39 -34.17
C GLY A 114 -21.21 -11.73 -34.74
N SER A 115 -20.77 -12.18 -35.92
CA SER A 115 -19.48 -11.79 -36.52
C SER A 115 -19.45 -10.40 -37.19
N ASP A 116 -20.61 -9.77 -37.41
CA ASP A 116 -20.70 -8.52 -38.16
C ASP A 116 -20.22 -7.28 -37.40
N LYS A 117 -20.02 -7.38 -36.08
CA LYS A 117 -19.67 -6.25 -35.21
C LYS A 117 -18.32 -6.41 -34.49
N VAL A 118 -17.42 -7.22 -35.04
CA VAL A 118 -16.09 -7.49 -34.47
C VAL A 118 -15.22 -6.22 -34.37
N ILE A 119 -15.34 -5.30 -35.34
CA ILE A 119 -14.60 -4.03 -35.32
C ILE A 119 -15.04 -3.15 -34.14
N GLU A 120 -16.34 -3.13 -33.84
CA GLU A 120 -16.90 -2.37 -32.72
C GLU A 120 -16.45 -2.98 -31.38
N ALA A 121 -16.44 -4.31 -31.29
CA ALA A 121 -15.87 -5.04 -30.15
C ALA A 121 -14.40 -4.67 -29.91
N LEU A 122 -13.60 -4.57 -30.98
CA LEU A 122 -12.18 -4.20 -30.88
C LEU A 122 -11.98 -2.78 -30.33
N ILE A 123 -12.81 -1.83 -30.76
CA ILE A 123 -12.77 -0.45 -30.26
C ILE A 123 -13.13 -0.42 -28.76
N VAL A 124 -14.13 -1.20 -28.34
CA VAL A 124 -14.51 -1.32 -26.92
C VAL A 124 -13.36 -1.91 -26.09
N VAL A 125 -12.73 -3.00 -26.56
CA VAL A 125 -11.56 -3.60 -25.90
C VAL A 125 -10.42 -2.60 -25.78
N LEU A 126 -10.13 -1.85 -26.84
CA LEU A 126 -9.11 -0.81 -26.83
C LEU A 126 -9.43 0.27 -25.80
N ARG A 127 -10.69 0.71 -25.70
CA ARG A 127 -11.12 1.70 -24.71
C ARG A 127 -10.95 1.19 -23.28
N ILE A 128 -11.34 -0.05 -23.01
CA ILE A 128 -11.15 -0.69 -21.70
C ILE A 128 -9.65 -0.76 -21.37
N MET A 129 -8.81 -1.11 -22.35
CA MET A 129 -7.35 -1.13 -22.17
C MET A 129 -6.81 0.26 -21.80
N LEU A 130 -7.27 1.32 -22.47
CA LEU A 130 -6.87 2.70 -22.20
C LEU A 130 -7.27 3.17 -20.78
N VAL A 131 -8.40 2.69 -20.25
CA VAL A 131 -8.82 2.98 -18.86
C VAL A 131 -7.99 2.20 -17.84
N MET A 132 -7.60 0.97 -18.19
CA MET A 132 -6.91 0.05 -17.29
C MET A 132 -5.40 0.36 -17.18
N LEU A 133 -4.80 0.94 -18.22
CA LEU A 133 -3.40 1.38 -18.27
C LEU A 133 -2.97 2.33 -17.14
N PRO A 134 -3.65 3.48 -16.89
CA PRO A 134 -3.28 4.39 -15.80
C PRO A 134 -3.50 3.76 -14.41
N SER A 135 -4.45 2.83 -14.30
CA SER A 135 -4.71 2.07 -13.07
C SER A 135 -3.56 1.10 -12.76
N TRP A 136 -3.12 0.36 -13.78
CA TRP A 136 -1.96 -0.53 -13.69
C TRP A 136 -0.66 0.23 -13.40
N TRP A 137 -0.44 1.35 -14.10
CA TRP A 137 0.72 2.22 -13.93
C TRP A 137 0.83 2.72 -12.49
N LEU A 138 -0.28 3.19 -11.92
CA LEU A 138 -0.35 3.65 -10.54
C LEU A 138 -0.01 2.52 -9.56
N ALA A 139 -0.59 1.34 -9.73
CA ALA A 139 -0.33 0.17 -8.87
C ALA A 139 1.11 -0.35 -8.99
N SER A 140 1.75 -0.19 -10.15
CA SER A 140 3.14 -0.64 -10.36
C SER A 140 4.18 0.35 -9.85
N THR A 141 3.88 1.66 -9.89
CA THR A 141 4.82 2.71 -9.53
C THR A 141 4.73 3.08 -8.05
N GLN A 142 3.54 2.97 -7.44
CA GLN A 142 3.31 3.36 -6.05
C GLN A 142 3.11 2.14 -5.14
N THR A 143 3.68 2.21 -3.93
CA THR A 143 3.43 1.20 -2.90
C THR A 143 2.05 1.40 -2.27
N SER A 144 1.33 0.30 -2.00
CA SER A 144 -0.01 0.31 -1.39
C SER A 144 -0.08 1.10 -0.07
N HIS A 145 1.04 1.21 0.65
CA HIS A 145 1.16 2.02 1.87
C HIS A 145 1.03 3.52 1.60
N HIS A 146 1.63 4.04 0.53
CA HIS A 146 1.52 5.47 0.21
C HIS A 146 0.12 5.83 -0.28
N MET A 147 -0.51 4.92 -1.02
CA MET A 147 -1.89 5.07 -1.46
C MET A 147 -2.85 5.18 -0.27
N SER A 148 -2.67 4.35 0.76
CA SER A 148 -3.52 4.39 1.95
C SER A 148 -3.29 5.63 2.81
N GLN A 149 -2.06 6.13 2.91
CA GLN A 149 -1.77 7.41 3.59
C GLN A 149 -2.50 8.59 2.93
N VAL A 150 -2.46 8.67 1.59
CA VAL A 150 -3.16 9.73 0.83
C VAL A 150 -4.67 9.58 1.00
N LEU A 151 -5.20 8.35 0.99
CA LEU A 151 -6.61 8.10 1.23
C LEU A 151 -7.03 8.52 2.65
N CYS A 152 -6.19 8.25 3.65
CA CYS A 152 -6.40 8.67 5.04
C CYS A 152 -6.38 10.21 5.21
N PHE A 153 -5.72 10.95 4.30
CA PHE A 153 -5.75 12.41 4.31
C PHE A 153 -7.11 12.98 3.86
N ILE A 154 -7.81 12.28 2.95
CA ILE A 154 -9.13 12.66 2.46
C ILE A 154 -10.26 12.20 3.40
N LEU A 155 -10.03 11.13 4.18
CA LEU A 155 -11.05 10.56 5.06
C LEU A 155 -11.04 11.16 6.48
N PRO A 156 -12.20 11.22 7.17
CA PRO A 156 -12.27 11.63 8.57
C PRO A 156 -11.39 10.76 9.48
N SER A 157 -10.83 11.36 10.55
CA SER A 157 -9.82 10.73 11.41
C SER A 157 -10.21 9.34 11.94
N LYS A 158 -11.51 9.09 12.18
CA LYS A 158 -12.02 7.79 12.61
C LYS A 158 -11.80 6.68 11.57
N TRP A 159 -12.03 6.98 10.29
CA TRP A 159 -11.90 6.02 9.20
C TRP A 159 -10.44 5.80 8.81
N ALA A 160 -9.63 6.86 8.83
CA ALA A 160 -8.19 6.79 8.60
C ALA A 160 -7.51 5.80 9.57
N PHE A 161 -7.89 5.86 10.85
CA PHE A 161 -7.38 4.93 11.87
C PHE A 161 -7.75 3.47 11.56
N VAL A 162 -9.01 3.21 11.19
CA VAL A 162 -9.48 1.86 10.87
C VAL A 162 -8.74 1.31 9.66
N ILE A 163 -8.64 2.08 8.57
CA ILE A 163 -7.95 1.66 7.34
C ILE A 163 -6.47 1.37 7.61
N THR A 164 -5.79 2.26 8.33
CA THR A 164 -4.37 2.09 8.67
C THR A 164 -4.16 0.83 9.51
N THR A 165 -5.04 0.59 10.48
CA THR A 165 -4.98 -0.59 11.34
C THR A 165 -5.21 -1.87 10.55
N SER A 166 -6.22 -1.89 9.66
CA SER A 166 -6.51 -3.03 8.79
C SER A 166 -5.35 -3.39 7.87
N ILE A 167 -4.71 -2.40 7.23
CA ILE A 167 -3.57 -2.64 6.33
C ILE A 167 -2.36 -3.18 7.11
N LYS A 168 -2.10 -2.64 8.31
CA LYS A 168 -0.99 -3.12 9.16
C LYS A 168 -1.25 -4.51 9.73
N LEU A 169 -2.51 -4.85 9.98
CA LEU A 169 -2.91 -6.15 10.52
C LEU A 169 -2.91 -7.26 9.45
N LEU A 170 -3.19 -6.91 8.19
CA LEU A 170 -3.26 -7.84 7.07
C LEU A 170 -2.05 -8.81 6.93
N PRO A 171 -0.78 -8.37 6.97
CA PRO A 171 0.36 -9.28 6.87
C PRO A 171 0.44 -10.28 8.03
N TYR A 172 0.12 -9.83 9.25
CA TYR A 172 0.09 -10.70 10.43
C TYR A 172 -0.98 -11.79 10.29
N ILE A 173 -2.21 -11.41 9.89
CA ILE A 173 -3.28 -12.39 9.65
C ILE A 173 -2.91 -13.37 8.54
N THR A 174 -2.25 -12.91 7.49
CA THR A 174 -1.82 -13.78 6.38
C THR A 174 -0.83 -14.85 6.84
N GLN A 175 0.05 -14.52 7.80
CA GLN A 175 0.98 -15.48 8.39
C GLN A 175 0.22 -16.49 9.27
N GLU A 176 -0.65 -16.01 10.15
CA GLU A 176 -1.44 -16.88 11.04
C GLU A 176 -2.35 -17.85 10.27
N VAL A 177 -2.99 -17.38 9.18
CA VAL A 177 -3.75 -18.24 8.26
C VAL A 177 -2.87 -19.38 7.74
N ARG A 178 -1.66 -19.05 7.30
CA ARG A 178 -0.73 -20.00 6.72
C ARG A 178 -0.31 -21.05 7.75
N ASP A 179 -0.04 -20.62 8.98
CA ASP A 179 0.40 -21.50 10.05
C ASP A 179 -0.72 -22.44 10.50
N ILE A 180 -1.93 -21.92 10.72
CA ILE A 180 -3.11 -22.74 11.02
C ILE A 180 -3.36 -23.72 9.88
N TYR A 181 -3.32 -23.25 8.63
CA TYR A 181 -3.51 -24.09 7.46
C TYR A 181 -2.50 -25.25 7.43
N HIS A 182 -1.21 -24.98 7.66
CA HIS A 182 -0.19 -26.04 7.70
C HIS A 182 -0.43 -27.04 8.83
N ILE A 183 -0.81 -26.58 10.04
CA ILE A 183 -1.14 -27.46 11.16
C ILE A 183 -2.34 -28.35 10.84
N GLN A 184 -3.38 -27.81 10.20
CA GLN A 184 -4.55 -28.61 9.82
C GLN A 184 -4.22 -29.61 8.70
N CYS A 185 -3.36 -29.26 7.74
CA CYS A 185 -2.85 -30.21 6.75
C CYS A 185 -2.07 -31.34 7.42
N LEU A 186 -1.24 -31.06 8.43
CA LEU A 186 -0.50 -32.08 9.19
C LEU A 186 -1.44 -33.00 10.00
N ARG A 187 -2.59 -32.49 10.43
CA ARG A 187 -3.65 -33.28 11.09
C ARG A 187 -4.46 -34.14 10.12
N GLY A 188 -4.15 -34.10 8.82
CA GLY A 188 -4.84 -34.90 7.81
C GLY A 188 -6.11 -34.25 7.25
N ALA A 189 -6.36 -32.97 7.52
CA ALA A 189 -7.49 -32.26 6.92
C ALA A 189 -7.31 -32.23 5.38
N ARG A 190 -8.37 -32.56 4.64
CA ARG A 190 -8.40 -32.60 3.16
C ARG A 190 -8.53 -31.20 2.55
N ILE A 191 -7.62 -30.33 2.94
CA ILE A 191 -7.54 -28.93 2.56
C ILE A 191 -6.29 -28.77 1.69
N THR A 192 -6.15 -29.57 0.63
CA THR A 192 -5.11 -29.32 -0.39
C THR A 192 -5.63 -28.32 -1.42
N PRO A 193 -4.77 -27.50 -2.04
CA PRO A 193 -5.21 -26.49 -3.03
C PRO A 193 -5.96 -27.10 -4.22
N LYS A 194 -5.73 -28.39 -4.51
CA LYS A 194 -6.49 -29.14 -5.53
C LYS A 194 -7.90 -29.53 -5.06
N GLN A 195 -8.10 -29.77 -3.76
CA GLN A 195 -9.38 -30.16 -3.17
C GLN A 195 -10.29 -28.96 -2.86
N LEU A 196 -9.74 -27.74 -2.78
CA LEU A 196 -10.49 -26.50 -2.61
C LEU A 196 -11.35 -26.09 -3.81
N ILE A 197 -11.22 -26.78 -4.95
CA ILE A 197 -12.09 -26.55 -6.11
C ILE A 197 -13.51 -27.05 -5.83
N ASN A 198 -13.68 -28.02 -4.93
CA ASN A 198 -14.99 -28.54 -4.54
C ASN A 198 -15.62 -27.67 -3.44
N PRO A 199 -16.80 -27.07 -3.66
CA PRO A 199 -17.44 -26.18 -2.69
C PRO A 199 -17.86 -26.91 -1.39
N LEU A 200 -18.05 -28.22 -1.43
CA LEU A 200 -18.35 -29.05 -0.26
C LEU A 200 -17.21 -29.07 0.77
N ASN A 201 -15.95 -28.98 0.32
CA ASN A 201 -14.78 -28.96 1.21
C ASN A 201 -14.56 -27.58 1.88
N TRP A 202 -15.32 -26.54 1.49
CA TRP A 202 -15.18 -25.20 2.06
C TRP A 202 -15.71 -25.14 3.49
N VAL A 203 -16.71 -25.95 3.83
CA VAL A 203 -17.24 -26.02 5.20
C VAL A 203 -16.17 -26.48 6.18
N GLU A 204 -15.32 -27.42 5.77
CA GLU A 204 -14.19 -27.92 6.56
C GLU A 204 -13.09 -26.86 6.70
N LEU A 205 -12.79 -26.11 5.63
CA LEU A 205 -11.89 -24.94 5.69
C LEU A 205 -12.40 -23.88 6.68
N ILE A 206 -13.70 -23.54 6.61
CA ILE A 206 -14.31 -22.55 7.48
C ILE A 206 -14.22 -23.00 8.94
N ARG A 207 -14.56 -24.25 9.23
CA ARG A 207 -14.56 -24.77 10.60
C ARG A 207 -13.15 -24.90 11.18
N CYS A 208 -12.18 -25.36 10.38
CA CYS A 208 -10.84 -25.69 10.85
C CYS A 208 -9.84 -24.52 10.78
N VAL A 209 -10.06 -23.53 9.92
CA VAL A 209 -9.14 -22.40 9.71
C VAL A 209 -9.80 -21.06 10.01
N LEU A 210 -11.00 -20.80 9.49
CA LEU A 210 -11.66 -19.49 9.68
C LEU A 210 -12.10 -19.26 11.13
N PHE A 211 -12.66 -20.29 11.78
CA PHE A 211 -13.11 -20.19 13.17
C PHE A 211 -11.98 -19.91 14.18
N PRO A 212 -10.86 -20.67 14.20
CA PRO A 212 -9.74 -20.36 15.10
C PRO A 212 -9.12 -18.99 14.80
N LEU A 213 -9.03 -18.62 13.53
CA LEU A 213 -8.57 -17.31 13.12
C LEU A 213 -9.48 -16.20 13.68
N LEU A 214 -10.81 -16.34 13.57
CA LEU A 214 -11.75 -15.36 14.11
C LEU A 214 -11.56 -15.16 15.63
N ILE A 215 -11.39 -16.26 16.38
CA ILE A 215 -11.14 -16.21 17.83
C ILE A 215 -9.83 -15.46 18.13
N GLN A 216 -8.77 -15.74 17.37
CA GLN A 216 -7.49 -15.04 17.53
C GLN A 216 -7.60 -13.55 17.19
N LEU A 217 -8.31 -13.17 16.12
CA LEU A 217 -8.54 -11.76 15.79
C LEU A 217 -9.31 -11.03 16.91
N LEU A 218 -10.34 -11.67 17.47
CA LEU A 218 -11.12 -11.10 18.58
C LEU A 218 -10.23 -10.91 19.82
N SER A 219 -9.41 -11.91 20.16
CA SER A 219 -8.46 -11.83 21.25
C SER A 219 -7.44 -10.70 21.02
N LEU A 220 -6.85 -10.65 19.83
CA LEU A 220 -5.89 -9.62 19.44
C LEU A 220 -6.49 -8.22 19.53
N SER A 221 -7.71 -8.03 19.02
CA SER A 221 -8.44 -6.76 19.12
C SER A 221 -8.60 -6.34 20.58
N LYS A 222 -8.97 -7.28 21.47
CA LYS A 222 -9.08 -7.04 22.91
C LYS A 222 -7.74 -6.63 23.55
N HIS A 223 -6.63 -7.25 23.15
CA HIS A 223 -5.30 -6.86 23.60
C HIS A 223 -4.87 -5.48 23.10
N ILE A 224 -5.17 -5.15 21.84
CA ILE A 224 -4.91 -3.82 21.26
C ILE A 224 -5.74 -2.76 21.99
N ALA A 225 -7.03 -3.01 22.22
CA ALA A 225 -7.90 -2.10 22.95
C ALA A 225 -7.41 -1.88 24.40
N LYS A 226 -7.06 -2.95 25.11
CA LYS A 226 -6.53 -2.86 26.49
C LYS A 226 -5.21 -2.09 26.55
N SER A 227 -4.30 -2.33 25.62
CA SER A 227 -3.02 -1.59 25.54
C SER A 227 -3.21 -0.12 25.16
N ALA A 228 -4.17 0.19 24.29
CA ALA A 228 -4.54 1.56 23.96
C ALA A 228 -5.15 2.30 25.17
N GLN A 229 -6.02 1.63 25.95
CA GLN A 229 -6.57 2.17 27.19
C GLN A 229 -5.49 2.48 28.23
N GLN A 230 -4.50 1.60 28.38
CA GLN A 230 -3.34 1.82 29.27
C GLN A 230 -2.51 3.04 28.86
N ARG A 231 -2.49 3.39 27.57
CA ARG A 231 -1.85 4.60 27.03
C ARG A 231 -2.75 5.83 27.06
N HIS A 232 -3.91 5.76 27.73
CA HIS A 232 -4.89 6.84 27.84
C HIS A 232 -5.38 7.41 26.50
N PHE A 233 -5.48 6.58 25.45
CA PHE A 233 -5.95 7.01 24.11
C PHE A 233 -7.36 7.61 24.11
N ASP A 234 -8.20 7.26 25.09
CA ASP A 234 -9.59 7.71 25.25
C ASP A 234 -9.72 9.14 25.81
N ARG A 235 -8.68 9.64 26.50
CA ARG A 235 -8.78 10.85 27.33
C ARG A 235 -8.42 12.15 26.60
N GLN A 236 -7.84 12.07 25.40
CA GLN A 236 -7.41 13.24 24.63
C GLN A 236 -8.26 13.44 23.37
N ARG A 237 -8.85 14.63 23.24
CA ARG A 237 -9.70 15.06 22.11
C ARG A 237 -8.89 15.40 20.85
N HIS A 238 -7.58 15.62 20.99
CA HIS A 238 -6.69 16.05 19.92
C HIS A 238 -5.46 15.14 19.87
N HIS A 239 -5.46 14.16 18.96
CA HIS A 239 -4.33 13.25 18.78
C HIS A 239 -3.24 13.94 17.95
N SER A 240 -2.06 14.10 18.54
CA SER A 240 -0.87 14.54 17.80
C SER A 240 -0.43 13.44 16.83
N HIS A 241 -0.50 13.72 15.53
CA HIS A 241 -0.09 12.78 14.49
C HIS A 241 1.43 12.69 14.41
N TRP A 242 1.98 11.47 14.50
CA TRP A 242 3.41 11.25 14.34
C TRP A 242 3.78 11.31 12.85
N PRO A 243 4.74 12.13 12.42
CA PRO A 243 4.88 12.49 11.01
C PRO A 243 5.44 11.39 10.09
N PHE A 244 5.90 10.26 10.63
CA PHE A 244 6.60 9.20 9.88
C PHE A 244 5.81 7.89 9.71
N ILE A 245 4.49 7.88 9.92
CA ILE A 245 3.62 6.78 9.51
C ILE A 245 2.86 7.13 8.24
#